data_AF-A0A1X7SMS7-F1
#
_entry.id   AF-A0A1X7SMS7-F1
#
_cell.length_a   1.000
_cell.length_b   1.000
_cell.length_c   1.000
_cell.angle_alpha   90.00
_cell.angle_beta   90.00
_cell.angle_gamma   90.00
#
_symmetry.space_group_name_H-M   'P 1'
#
loop_
_entity.id
_entity.type
_entity.pdbx_description
1 polymer ?
#
loop_
_entity_poly.entity_id
_entity_poly.type
_entity_poly.pdbx_seq_one_letter_code
_entity_poly.pdbx_strand_id
1 'polypeptide(L)'
;MKGLMVMNEATDIAFYSVDSQLRAHLHRRMEILENSIGQREEEEDLRGLLTTFFAPLTTSFNVLTSMKKPLFSITADDNFLIVFKKFGEHVFVAVNGDGSESEDFLVRKLHVFNRIIGLLYGPVLGRYI
;
A
#
# COMPACT_ATOMS: atom_id res chain seq x y z
N MET A 1 -4.26 -6.42 -9.84
CA MET A 1 -3.74 -5.61 -8.72
C MET A 1 -2.46 -5.01 -9.20
N LYS A 2 -2.40 -3.67 -9.22
CA LYS A 2 -1.28 -2.88 -9.78
C LYS A 2 -0.20 -2.60 -8.73
N GLY A 3 -0.60 -2.56 -7.46
CA GLY A 3 0.31 -2.41 -6.34
C GLY A 3 -0.13 -3.21 -5.13
N LEU A 4 0.84 -3.70 -4.37
CA LEU A 4 0.68 -4.30 -3.05
C LEU A 4 1.79 -3.77 -2.16
N MET A 5 1.43 -3.32 -0.96
CA MET A 5 2.37 -2.79 0.01
C MET A 5 2.01 -3.32 1.39
N VAL A 6 3.03 -3.63 2.20
CA VAL A 6 2.89 -3.99 3.60
C VAL A 6 3.68 -2.99 4.41
N MET A 7 3.00 -2.28 5.30
CA MET A 7 3.56 -1.23 6.12
C MET A 7 3.43 -1.60 7.60
N ASN A 8 4.41 -1.24 8.42
CA ASN A 8 4.30 -1.37 9.87
C ASN A 8 3.48 -0.20 10.46
N GLU A 9 3.31 -0.17 11.79
CA GLU A 9 2.61 0.93 12.47
C GLU A 9 3.30 2.30 12.31
N ALA A 10 4.62 2.31 12.14
CA ALA A 10 5.41 3.51 11.88
C ALA A 10 5.34 3.97 10.41
N THR A 11 4.53 3.31 9.57
CA THR A 11 4.39 3.56 8.13
C THR A 11 5.65 3.28 7.29
N ASP A 12 6.59 2.49 7.82
CA ASP A 12 7.69 1.96 7.03
C ASP A 12 7.23 0.78 6.19
N ILE A 13 7.68 0.73 4.93
CA ILE A 13 7.34 -0.34 4.00
C ILE A 13 8.20 -1.59 4.32
N ALA A 14 7.58 -2.65 4.84
CA ALA A 14 8.22 -3.95 5.01
C ALA A 14 8.33 -4.72 3.69
N PHE A 15 7.33 -4.58 2.81
CA PHE A 15 7.29 -5.25 1.51
C PHE A 15 6.50 -4.40 0.51
N TYR A 16 6.91 -4.41 -0.76
CA TYR A 16 6.08 -3.87 -1.84
C TYR A 16 6.25 -4.68 -3.13
N SER A 17 5.20 -4.66 -3.95
CA SER A 17 5.20 -5.13 -5.33
C SER A 17 4.36 -4.17 -6.14
N VAL A 18 4.96 -3.56 -7.16
CA VAL A 18 4.34 -2.49 -7.94
C VAL A 18 4.59 -2.79 -9.41
N ASP A 19 3.55 -2.68 -10.22
CA ASP A 19 3.65 -2.85 -11.66
C ASP A 19 4.18 -1.59 -12.36
N SER A 20 4.53 -1.74 -13.65
CA SER A 20 5.09 -0.63 -14.43
C SER A 20 4.11 0.54 -14.60
N GLN A 21 2.80 0.26 -14.65
CA GLN A 21 1.77 1.26 -14.80
C GLN A 21 1.67 2.16 -13.56
N LEU A 22 1.58 1.56 -12.37
CA LEU A 22 1.55 2.30 -11.11
C LEU A 22 2.88 3.01 -10.85
N ARG A 23 4.03 2.38 -11.15
CA ARG A 23 5.34 3.03 -11.05
C ARG A 23 5.39 4.30 -11.91
N ALA A 24 5.05 4.21 -13.19
CA ALA A 24 5.05 5.35 -14.10
C ALA A 24 4.04 6.44 -13.70
N HIS A 25 2.95 6.06 -13.03
CA HIS A 25 1.98 7.00 -12.49
C HIS A 25 2.55 7.78 -11.30
N LEU A 26 3.19 7.10 -10.34
CA LEU A 26 3.78 7.73 -9.16
C LEU A 26 4.91 8.70 -9.54
N HIS A 27 5.80 8.32 -10.47
CA HIS A 27 6.84 9.23 -10.97
C HIS A 27 6.23 10.50 -11.60
N ARG A 28 5.21 10.36 -12.45
CA ARG A 28 4.52 11.52 -13.04
C ARG A 28 3.91 12.45 -11.99
N ARG A 29 3.28 11.91 -10.94
CA ARG A 29 2.74 12.75 -9.86
C ARG A 29 3.83 13.46 -9.08
N MET A 30 4.99 12.83 -8.91
CA MET A 30 6.12 13.45 -8.22
C MET A 30 6.77 14.55 -9.03
N GLU A 31 6.94 14.36 -10.34
CA GLU A 31 7.43 15.42 -11.24
C GLU A 31 6.53 16.67 -11.19
N ILE A 32 5.21 16.48 -11.00
CA ILE A 32 4.26 17.59 -10.84
C ILE A 32 4.40 18.25 -9.45
N LEU A 33 4.70 17.48 -8.41
CA LEU A 33 4.86 17.96 -7.03
C LEU A 33 6.23 18.63 -6.78
N GLU A 34 7.27 18.14 -7.44
CA GLU A 34 8.67 18.54 -7.28
C GLU A 34 9.25 18.86 -8.66
N ASN A 35 9.33 20.15 -8.98
CA ASN A 35 9.81 20.67 -10.27
C ASN A 35 11.31 20.42 -10.58
N SER A 36 11.99 19.50 -9.90
CA SER A 36 13.37 19.08 -10.21
C SER A 36 13.91 18.16 -9.12
N ILE A 37 14.12 16.87 -9.36
CA ILE A 37 15.22 16.13 -8.71
C ILE A 37 15.83 15.15 -9.72
N GLY A 38 17.16 15.24 -9.84
CA GLY A 38 17.99 14.45 -10.74
C GLY A 38 18.15 12.99 -10.32
N GLN A 39 18.68 12.23 -11.28
CA GLN A 39 18.92 10.79 -11.27
C GLN A 39 19.53 10.27 -9.95
N ARG A 40 18.72 9.56 -9.16
CA ARG A 40 19.16 8.67 -8.07
C ARG A 40 18.79 7.23 -8.43
N GLU A 41 19.43 6.27 -7.76
CA GLU A 41 19.26 4.84 -8.01
C GLU A 41 17.78 4.40 -7.97
N GLU A 42 17.33 3.70 -9.01
CA GLU A 42 15.91 3.46 -9.32
C GLU A 42 15.08 2.77 -8.23
N GLU A 43 15.71 1.93 -7.39
CA GLU A 43 15.01 1.07 -6.42
C GLU A 43 14.83 1.75 -5.04
N GLU A 44 15.82 2.52 -4.59
CA GLU A 44 15.69 3.39 -3.41
C GLU A 44 14.72 4.55 -3.68
N ASP A 45 14.70 5.07 -4.90
CA ASP A 45 13.75 6.10 -5.31
C ASP A 45 12.31 5.59 -5.18
N LEU A 46 11.99 4.41 -5.73
CA LEU A 46 10.62 3.89 -5.68
C LEU A 46 10.11 3.67 -4.26
N ARG A 47 10.93 3.12 -3.36
CA ARG A 47 10.56 2.98 -1.94
C ARG A 47 10.30 4.34 -1.30
N GLY A 48 11.15 5.33 -1.56
CA GLY A 48 10.98 6.70 -1.10
C GLY A 48 9.67 7.31 -1.59
N LEU A 49 9.38 7.21 -2.89
CA LEU A 49 8.14 7.69 -3.48
C LEU A 49 6.91 7.03 -2.86
N LEU A 50 6.95 5.71 -2.73
CA LEU A 50 5.87 4.94 -2.11
C LEU A 50 5.62 5.37 -0.66
N THR A 51 6.67 5.58 0.13
CA THR A 51 6.53 6.10 1.50
C THR A 51 5.91 7.49 1.49
N THR A 52 6.38 8.40 0.63
CA THR A 52 5.85 9.77 0.51
C THR A 52 4.34 9.78 0.19
N PHE A 53 3.89 8.96 -0.74
CA PHE A 53 2.46 8.90 -1.11
C PHE A 53 1.59 8.18 -0.07
N PHE A 54 2.07 7.05 0.46
CA PHE A 54 1.21 6.16 1.23
C PHE A 54 1.32 6.35 2.75
N ALA A 55 2.41 6.93 3.28
CA ALA A 55 2.51 7.18 4.72
C ALA A 55 1.37 8.08 5.26
N PRO A 56 0.98 9.19 4.60
CA PRO A 56 -0.17 9.99 5.05
C PRO A 56 -1.48 9.19 5.03
N LEU A 57 -1.72 8.39 3.98
CA LEU A 57 -2.94 7.58 3.83
C LEU A 57 -3.02 6.48 4.89
N THR A 58 -1.93 5.75 5.11
CA THR A 58 -1.83 4.72 6.13
C THR A 58 -1.96 5.31 7.54
N THR A 59 -1.41 6.50 7.77
CA THR A 59 -1.59 7.24 9.02
C THR A 59 -3.06 7.57 9.25
N SER A 60 -3.74 8.14 8.24
CA SER A 60 -5.18 8.41 8.32
C SER A 60 -5.99 7.15 8.59
N PHE A 61 -5.68 6.05 7.89
CA PHE A 61 -6.31 4.75 8.11
C PHE A 61 -6.15 4.27 9.57
N ASN A 62 -4.94 4.34 10.13
CA ASN A 62 -4.67 3.93 11.51
C ASN A 62 -5.44 4.79 12.54
N VAL A 63 -5.44 6.12 12.36
CA VAL A 63 -6.19 7.04 13.22
C VAL A 63 -7.71 6.78 13.15
N LEU A 64 -8.25 6.64 11.95
CA LEU A 64 -9.68 6.39 11.75
C LEU A 64 -10.11 5.03 12.33
N THR A 65 -9.26 4.01 12.16
CA THR A 65 -9.47 2.68 12.74
C THR A 65 -9.46 2.72 14.27
N SER A 66 -8.53 3.45 14.90
CA SER A 66 -8.49 3.59 16.36
C SER A 66 -9.71 4.33 16.93
N MET A 67 -10.30 5.24 16.15
CA MET A 67 -11.56 5.92 16.46
C MET A 67 -12.82 5.08 16.19
N LYS A 68 -12.68 3.79 15.86
CA LYS A 68 -13.78 2.89 15.45
C LYS A 68 -14.59 3.39 14.25
N LYS A 69 -13.94 4.16 13.36
CA LYS A 69 -14.50 4.64 12.08
C LYS A 69 -13.67 4.05 10.94
N PRO A 70 -13.80 2.75 10.64
CA PRO A 70 -12.88 2.07 9.75
C PRO A 70 -12.97 2.64 8.32
N LEU A 71 -11.82 3.06 7.80
CA LEU A 71 -11.63 3.39 6.39
C LEU A 71 -11.21 2.10 5.68
N PHE A 72 -11.97 1.63 4.69
CA PHE A 72 -11.64 0.39 3.98
C PHE A 72 -11.01 0.65 2.62
N SER A 73 -11.43 1.72 1.95
CA SER A 73 -10.94 2.08 0.63
C SER A 73 -10.97 3.59 0.41
N ILE A 74 -10.12 4.03 -0.53
CA ILE A 74 -10.10 5.38 -1.08
C ILE A 74 -10.11 5.21 -2.60
N THR A 75 -10.94 5.99 -3.28
CA THR A 75 -10.80 6.17 -4.74
C THR A 75 -10.16 7.53 -4.97
N ALA A 76 -8.98 7.55 -5.58
CA ALA A 76 -8.29 8.77 -5.95
C ALA A 76 -8.91 9.40 -7.22
N ASP A 77 -8.62 10.68 -7.46
CA ASP A 77 -9.21 11.46 -8.57
C ASP A 77 -8.93 10.90 -9.98
N ASP A 78 -7.90 10.07 -10.11
CA ASP A 78 -7.50 9.37 -11.33
C ASP A 78 -8.09 7.96 -11.45
N ASN A 79 -9.11 7.66 -10.63
CA ASN A 79 -9.78 6.37 -10.50
C ASN A 79 -8.89 5.23 -9.96
N PHE A 80 -7.77 5.55 -9.31
CA PHE A 80 -7.04 4.53 -8.57
C PHE A 80 -7.81 4.15 -7.30
N LEU A 81 -8.23 2.89 -7.21
CA LEU A 81 -8.81 2.29 -6.02
C LEU A 81 -7.69 1.79 -5.11
N ILE A 82 -7.64 2.34 -3.91
CA ILE A 82 -6.69 1.99 -2.86
C ILE A 82 -7.49 1.33 -1.73
N VAL A 83 -7.11 0.11 -1.36
CA VAL A 83 -7.80 -0.68 -0.32
C VAL A 83 -6.84 -0.96 0.82
N PHE A 84 -7.30 -0.75 2.05
CA PHE A 84 -6.52 -0.92 3.27
C PHE A 84 -7.05 -2.10 4.08
N LYS A 85 -6.14 -2.86 4.70
CA LYS A 85 -6.50 -3.91 5.66
C LYS A 85 -5.43 -4.06 6.73
N LYS A 86 -5.82 -3.99 8.00
CA LYS A 86 -4.92 -4.28 9.13
C LYS A 86 -4.89 -5.78 9.42
N PHE A 87 -3.68 -6.34 9.57
CA PHE A 87 -3.40 -7.70 10.02
C PHE A 87 -2.33 -7.64 11.12
N GLY A 88 -2.73 -7.83 12.39
CA GLY A 88 -1.85 -7.58 13.53
C GLY A 88 -1.31 -6.14 13.49
N GLU A 89 0.00 -5.99 13.62
CA GLU A 89 0.72 -4.71 13.61
C GLU A 89 1.02 -4.15 12.20
N HIS A 90 0.52 -4.80 11.14
CA HIS A 90 0.80 -4.41 9.77
C HIS A 90 -0.45 -3.92 9.04
N VAL A 91 -0.28 -2.88 8.23
CA VAL A 91 -1.28 -2.39 7.28
C VAL A 91 -0.91 -2.85 5.89
N PHE A 92 -1.82 -3.59 5.27
CA PHE A 92 -1.71 -4.04 3.91
C PHE A 92 -2.49 -3.07 3.02
N VAL A 93 -1.85 -2.65 1.93
CA VAL A 93 -2.41 -1.72 0.96
C VAL A 93 -2.43 -2.39 -0.40
N ALA A 94 -3.60 -2.50 -1.01
CA ALA A 94 -3.75 -2.93 -2.39
C ALA A 94 -4.15 -1.74 -3.26
N VAL A 95 -3.58 -1.65 -4.45
CA VAL A 95 -3.84 -0.56 -5.41
C VAL A 95 -4.30 -1.17 -6.72
N ASN A 96 -5.39 -0.63 -7.26
CA ASN A 96 -5.88 -0.95 -8.60
C ASN A 96 -6.13 0.33 -9.41
N GLY A 97 -5.56 0.41 -10.61
CA GLY A 97 -5.58 1.62 -11.45
C GLY A 97 -6.24 1.45 -12.82
N ASP A 98 -6.75 0.26 -13.16
CA ASP A 98 -7.41 0.00 -14.45
C ASP A 98 -8.90 -0.37 -14.31
N GLY A 99 -9.44 -0.34 -13.08
CA GLY A 99 -10.84 -0.67 -12.80
C GLY A 99 -11.19 -2.15 -13.01
N SER A 100 -10.23 -3.02 -13.32
CA SER A 100 -10.49 -4.45 -13.61
C SER A 100 -10.90 -5.27 -12.39
N GLU A 101 -10.66 -4.74 -11.18
CA GLU A 101 -10.85 -5.41 -9.91
C GLU A 101 -11.66 -4.54 -8.96
N SER A 102 -12.65 -5.16 -8.33
CA SER A 102 -13.47 -4.54 -7.29
C SER A 102 -12.77 -4.51 -5.93
N GLU A 103 -13.27 -3.67 -5.03
CA GLU A 103 -12.81 -3.60 -3.64
C GLU A 103 -12.82 -4.97 -2.95
N ASP A 104 -13.94 -5.71 -3.03
CA ASP A 104 -14.07 -7.05 -2.44
C ASP A 104 -13.01 -8.03 -2.96
N PHE A 105 -12.66 -7.92 -4.24
CA PHE A 105 -11.66 -8.79 -4.84
C PHE A 105 -10.26 -8.47 -4.31
N LEU A 106 -9.93 -7.18 -4.16
CA LEU A 106 -8.68 -6.72 -3.56
C LEU A 106 -8.57 -7.15 -2.09
N VAL A 107 -9.64 -7.01 -1.30
CA VAL A 107 -9.66 -7.47 0.10
C VAL A 107 -9.38 -8.97 0.20
N ARG A 108 -9.96 -9.79 -0.70
CA ARG A 108 -9.68 -11.23 -0.75
C ARG A 108 -8.22 -11.52 -1.10
N LYS A 109 -7.63 -10.77 -2.04
CA LYS A 109 -6.21 -10.90 -2.38
C LYS A 109 -5.30 -10.59 -1.20
N LEU A 110 -5.61 -9.54 -0.43
CA LEU A 110 -4.87 -9.22 0.80
C LEU A 110 -4.95 -10.37 1.82
N HIS A 111 -6.14 -10.98 1.99
CA HIS A 111 -6.30 -12.15 2.85
C HIS A 111 -5.49 -13.37 2.38
N VAL A 112 -5.50 -13.68 1.08
CA VAL A 112 -4.72 -14.78 0.52
C VAL A 112 -3.23 -14.52 0.72
N PHE A 113 -2.77 -13.30 0.45
CA PHE A 113 -1.37 -12.93 0.63
C PHE A 113 -0.93 -13.06 2.09
N ASN A 114 -1.73 -12.56 3.05
CA ASN A 114 -1.46 -12.73 4.48
C ASN A 114 -1.40 -14.23 4.88
N ARG A 115 -2.28 -15.07 4.33
CA ARG A 115 -2.24 -16.53 4.58
C ARG A 115 -0.99 -17.19 4.00
N ILE A 116 -0.56 -16.80 2.81
CA ILE A 116 0.67 -17.30 2.19
C ILE A 116 1.87 -16.91 3.04
N ILE A 117 1.96 -15.66 3.51
CA ILE A 117 3.02 -15.23 4.43
C ILE A 117 2.99 -16.05 5.71
N GLY A 118 1.81 -16.22 6.34
CA GLY A 118 1.68 -17.02 7.56
C GLY A 118 2.06 -18.50 7.36
N LEU A 119 1.81 -19.06 6.17
CA LEU A 119 2.22 -20.42 5.82
C LEU A 119 3.74 -20.53 5.61
N LEU A 120 4.33 -19.58 4.87
CA LEU A 120 5.75 -19.61 4.50
C LEU A 120 6.68 -19.24 5.66
N TYR A 121 6.27 -18.28 6.48
CA TYR A 121 7.07 -17.73 7.58
C TYR A 121 6.57 -18.18 8.96
N GLY A 122 5.54 -19.04 8.99
CA GLY A 122 5.09 -19.77 10.18
C GLY A 122 4.61 -18.89 11.35
N PRO A 123 4.65 -19.42 12.59
CA PRO A 123 4.16 -18.75 13.80
C PRO A 123 5.07 -17.62 14.31
N VAL A 124 6.13 -17.23 13.60
CA VAL A 124 6.99 -16.10 14.00
C VAL A 124 6.19 -14.79 14.04
N LEU A 125 5.10 -14.71 13.27
CA LEU A 125 4.12 -13.61 13.30
C LEU A 125 2.89 -13.89 14.20
N GLY A 126 2.78 -15.09 14.78
CA GLY A 126 1.60 -15.55 15.53
C GLY A 126 1.49 -15.06 16.98
N ARG A 127 2.40 -14.18 17.44
CA ARG A 127 2.33 -13.57 18.78
C ARG A 127 1.60 -12.22 18.84
N TYR A 128 1.15 -11.68 17.71
CA TYR A 128 0.47 -10.38 17.62
C TYR A 128 -0.78 -10.41 16.73
N ILE A 129 -1.56 -11.49 16.79
CA ILE A 129 -2.91 -11.56 16.19
C ILE A 129 -3.92 -11.84 17.29
#